data_AF-A0A848MVZ6-F1
#
_entry.id   AF-A0A848MVZ6-F1
#
_cell.length_a   1.000
_cell.length_b   1.000
_cell.length_c   1.000
_cell.angle_alpha   90.00
_cell.angle_beta   90.00
_cell.angle_gamma   90.00
#
_symmetry.space_group_name_H-M   'P 1'
#
loop_
_entity.id
_entity.type
_entity.pdbx_description
1 polymer ?
#
loop_
_entity_poly.entity_id
_entity_poly.type
_entity_poly.pdbx_seq_one_letter_code
_entity_poly.pdbx_strand_id
1 'polypeptide(L)' 'MRCMNCGSEKVAPLKTPTGDKYMLTEVNSETNSINMGNGFTVDIIACTNCGFVHLINEELKNATISE' A
#
# COMPACT_ATOMS: atom_id res chain seq x y z
N MET A 1 6.89 -8.85 -10.29
CA MET A 1 5.75 -9.26 -9.43
C MET A 1 4.53 -9.48 -10.32
N ARG A 2 3.62 -10.38 -9.96
CA ARG A 2 2.35 -10.58 -10.68
C ARG A 2 1.20 -9.90 -9.96
N CYS A 3 0.23 -9.39 -10.73
CA CYS A 3 -0.99 -8.81 -10.18
C CYS A 3 -1.76 -9.89 -9.42
N MET A 4 -2.08 -9.62 -8.15
CA MET A 4 -2.79 -10.59 -7.30
C MET A 4 -4.25 -10.78 -7.76
N ASN A 5 -4.79 -9.86 -8.56
CA ASN A 5 -6.15 -9.94 -9.08
C ASN A 5 -6.23 -10.71 -10.43
N CYS A 6 -5.37 -10.41 -11.41
CA CYS A 6 -5.47 -10.97 -12.77
C CYS A 6 -4.25 -11.78 -13.25
N GLY A 7 -3.23 -11.95 -12.41
CA GLY A 7 -2.01 -12.70 -12.74
C GLY A 7 -1.05 -12.03 -13.73
N SER A 8 -1.41 -10.89 -14.31
CA SER A 8 -0.57 -10.16 -15.26
C SER A 8 0.76 -9.71 -14.64
N GLU A 9 1.83 -9.70 -15.44
CA GLU A 9 3.14 -9.16 -15.05
C GLU A 9 3.24 -7.64 -15.26
N LYS A 10 2.20 -7.00 -15.82
CA LYS A 10 2.13 -5.57 -16.08
C LYS A 10 1.78 -4.78 -14.82
N VAL A 11 2.64 -4.85 -13.81
CA VAL A 11 2.47 -4.18 -12.51
C VAL A 11 3.62 -3.21 -12.31
N ALA A 12 3.31 -1.96 -11.97
CA ALA A 12 4.30 -0.90 -11.78
C ALA A 12 3.92 0.03 -10.62
N PRO A 13 4.91 0.71 -10.00
CA PRO A 13 4.62 1.77 -9.03
C PRO A 13 3.71 2.84 -9.62
N LEU A 14 2.71 3.25 -8.85
CA LEU A 14 1.82 4.34 -9.21
C LEU A 14 2.50 5.66 -8.83
N LYS A 15 2.87 6.48 -9.82
CA LYS A 15 3.35 7.85 -9.57
C LYS A 15 2.16 8.72 -9.23
N THR A 16 2.01 9.14 -7.97
CA THR A 16 1.01 10.16 -7.62
C THR A 16 1.57 11.56 -7.84
N PRO A 17 0.71 12.59 -7.97
CA PRO A 17 1.15 13.98 -8.13
C PRO A 17 1.95 14.54 -6.94
N THR A 18 1.80 13.95 -5.75
CA THR A 18 2.36 14.46 -4.50
C THR A 18 3.11 13.37 -3.76
N GLY A 19 4.44 13.41 -3.80
CA GLY A 19 5.31 12.49 -3.07
C GLY A 19 5.49 11.11 -3.71
N ASP A 20 6.44 10.36 -3.15
CA ASP A 20 6.88 9.03 -3.56
C ASP A 20 6.67 7.95 -2.48
N LYS A 21 6.21 8.34 -1.27
CA LYS A 21 5.90 7.45 -0.15
C LYS A 21 4.56 7.78 0.49
N TYR A 22 3.85 6.75 0.96
CA TYR A 22 2.53 6.88 1.56
C TYR A 22 2.48 6.22 2.93
N MET A 23 1.58 6.69 3.78
CA MET A 23 1.35 6.10 5.10
C MET A 23 -0.10 5.62 5.18
N LEU A 24 -0.29 4.35 5.51
CA LEU A 24 -1.57 3.83 5.93
C LEU A 24 -1.72 4.10 7.44
N THR A 25 -2.79 4.79 7.81
CA THR A 25 -3.08 5.16 9.20
C THR A 25 -4.56 4.98 9.48
N GLU A 26 -4.90 4.69 10.73
CA GLU A 26 -6.28 4.67 11.19
C GLU A 26 -6.82 6.10 11.30
N VAL A 27 -8.05 6.28 10.84
CA VAL A 27 -8.82 7.50 11.03
C VAL A 27 -9.99 7.17 11.94
N ASN A 28 -10.07 7.84 13.08
CA ASN A 28 -11.22 7.74 13.97
C ASN A 28 -12.36 8.58 13.37
N SER A 29 -13.37 7.92 12.82
CA SER A 29 -14.49 8.57 12.13
C SER A 29 -15.44 9.33 13.06
N GLU A 30 -15.48 9.00 14.35
CA GLU A 30 -16.34 9.68 15.32
C GLU A 30 -15.78 11.06 15.69
N THR A 31 -14.46 11.17 15.76
CA THR A 31 -13.73 12.41 16.13
C THR A 31 -13.09 13.11 14.94
N ASN A 32 -13.12 12.49 13.75
CA ASN A 32 -12.37 12.89 12.56
C ASN A 32 -10.87 13.11 12.83
N SER A 33 -10.29 12.36 13.77
CA SER A 33 -8.88 12.45 14.12
C SER A 33 -8.07 11.34 13.47
N ILE A 34 -6.80 11.63 13.19
CA ILE A 34 -5.84 10.69 12.60
C ILE A 34 -4.94 10.18 13.71
N ASN A 35 -4.82 8.86 13.85
CA ASN A 35 -3.90 8.26 14.81
C ASN A 35 -2.47 8.23 14.25
N MET A 36 -1.73 9.33 14.43
CA MET A 36 -0.38 9.46 13.88
C MET A 36 0.70 8.58 14.54
N GLY A 37 0.40 7.91 15.65
CA GLY A 37 1.40 7.10 16.38
C GLY A 37 1.69 5.73 15.76
N ASN A 38 0.75 5.18 14.97
CA ASN A 38 0.76 3.78 14.54
C ASN A 38 0.58 3.62 13.01
N GLY A 39 1.23 4.48 12.22
CA GLY A 39 1.18 4.40 10.76
C GLY A 39 2.14 3.38 10.16
N PHE A 40 1.76 2.77 9.04
CA PHE A 40 2.64 1.91 8.23
C PHE A 40 2.99 2.60 6.92
N THR A 41 4.28 2.69 6.59
CA THR A 41 4.68 3.15 5.26
C THR A 41 4.30 2.10 4.22
N VAL A 42 3.72 2.54 3.10
CA VAL A 42 3.32 1.67 2.00
C VAL A 42 3.72 2.29 0.66
N ASP A 43 4.05 1.42 -0.28
CA ASP A 43 4.15 1.73 -1.70
C ASP A 43 2.81 1.44 -2.38
N ILE A 44 2.44 2.28 -3.34
CA ILE A 44 1.27 2.06 -4.18
C ILE A 44 1.73 1.53 -5.52
N ILE A 45 1.21 0.37 -5.91
CA ILE A 45 1.44 -0.22 -7.23
C ILE A 45 0.12 -0.42 -7.96
N ALA A 46 0.14 -0.34 -9.28
CA ALA A 46 -1.03 -0.54 -10.11
C ALA A 46 -0.75 -1.56 -11.22
N CYS A 47 -1.74 -2.40 -11.49
CA CYS A 47 -1.74 -3.28 -12.66
C CYS A 47 -2.29 -2.51 -13.86
N THR A 48 -1.46 -2.25 -14.87
CA THR A 48 -1.90 -1.53 -16.07
C THR A 48 -2.81 -2.36 -16.98
N ASN A 49 -2.92 -3.68 -16.72
CA ASN A 49 -3.81 -4.55 -17.48
C ASN A 49 -5.27 -4.51 -16.98
N CYS A 50 -5.50 -4.61 -15.66
CA CYS A 50 -6.86 -4.64 -15.09
C CYS A 50 -7.20 -3.42 -14.23
N GLY A 51 -6.28 -2.47 -14.07
CA GLY A 51 -6.48 -1.26 -13.27
C GLY A 51 -6.45 -1.46 -11.76
N PHE A 52 -6.27 -2.69 -11.27
CA PHE A 52 -6.28 -2.97 -9.84
C PHE A 52 -5.05 -2.37 -9.16
N VAL A 53 -5.27 -1.74 -8.00
CA VAL A 53 -4.24 -1.05 -7.20
C VAL A 53 -3.97 -1.86 -5.93
N HIS A 54 -2.70 -2.00 -5.57
CA HIS A 54 -2.28 -2.67 -4.35
C HIS A 54 -1.44 -1.73 -3.49
N LEU A 55 -1.63 -1.83 -2.18
CA LEU A 55 -0.74 -1.25 -1.18
C LEU A 55 0.24 -2.33 -0.74
N ILE A 56 1.53 -2.03 -0.74
CA ILE A 56 2.56 -2.96 -0.31
C ILE A 56 3.41 -2.31 0.77
N ASN A 57 3.61 -3.03 1.87
CA ASN A 57 4.60 -2.69 2.86
C ASN A 57 5.79 -3.65 2.70
N GLU A 58 6.94 -3.15 2.21
CA GLU A 58 8.15 -3.96 2.03
C GLU A 58 8.82 -4.31 3.38
N GLU A 59 8.60 -3.54 4.44
CA GLU A 59 9.13 -3.82 5.79
C GLU A 59 8.44 -5.06 6.39
N LEU A 60 7.12 -5.17 6.21
CA LEU A 60 6.32 -6.31 6.68
C LEU A 60 6.51 -7.57 5.84
N LYS A 61 6.97 -7.45 4.59
CA LYS A 61 7.30 -8.62 3.75
C LYS A 61 8.42 -9.48 4.34
N ASN A 62 9.34 -8.87 5.07
CA ASN A 62 10.46 -9.56 5.70
C ASN A 62 10.26 -9.78 7.21
N ALA A 63 9.14 -9.31 7.77
CA ALA A 63 8.82 -9.52 9.17
C ALA A 63 8.54 -11.01 9.41
N THR A 64 9.35 -11.61 10.28
CA THR A 64 9.12 -12.98 10.73
C THR A 64 7.94 -12.94 11.71
N ILE A 65 6.85 -13.63 11.40
CA ILE A 65 5.75 -13.82 12.33
C ILE A 65 6.24 -14.83 13.37
N SER A 66 6.62 -14.35 14.55
CA SER A 66 6.83 -15.21 15.71
C SER A 66 5.46 -15.55 16.30
N GLU A 67 5.09 -16.83 16.24
CA GLU A 67 3.92 -17.40 16.92
C GLU A 67 4.08 -17.40 18.45
#